data_AF-A0A363RF22-F1
#
_entry.id   AF-A0A363RF22-F1
#
_cell.length_a   1.000
_cell.length_b   1.000
_cell.length_c   1.000
_cell.angle_alpha   90.00
_cell.angle_beta   90.00
_cell.angle_gamma   90.00
#
_symmetry.space_group_name_H-M   'P 1'
#
loop_
_entity.id
_entity.type
_entity.pdbx_description
1 polymer ?
#
loop_
_entity_poly.entity_id
_entity_poly.type
_entity_poly.pdbx_seq_one_letter_code
_entity_poly.pdbx_strand_id
1 'polypeptide(L)'
;MKTTTAKTTQAGRRMRAVSPMLQQALDAGRRVCDDMQDGPEARQAMKREILEIADTDERLLVGLIAGLTHPRLKRADFSTTTQQPKEQQP
;
A
#
# COMPACT_ATOMS: atom_id res chain seq x y z
N MET A 1 -2.11 19.03 -52.34
CA MET A 1 -2.15 19.31 -50.88
C MET A 1 -2.71 18.06 -50.21
N LYS A 2 -1.94 17.39 -49.34
CA LYS A 2 -2.35 16.13 -48.68
C LYS A 2 -2.61 16.46 -47.21
N THR A 3 -3.87 16.44 -46.79
CA THR A 3 -4.27 16.70 -45.40
C THR A 3 -4.14 15.42 -44.57
N THR A 4 -3.13 15.42 -43.70
CA THR A 4 -2.90 14.43 -42.64
C THR A 4 -4.03 14.50 -41.62
N THR A 5 -4.86 13.46 -41.54
CA THR A 5 -5.79 13.29 -40.42
C THR A 5 -5.09 12.48 -39.34
N ALA A 6 -4.46 13.16 -38.39
CA ALA A 6 -3.99 12.55 -37.16
C ALA A 6 -5.22 12.16 -36.32
N LYS A 7 -5.53 10.86 -36.31
CA LYS A 7 -6.56 10.29 -35.43
C LYS A 7 -5.97 10.25 -34.02
N THR A 8 -6.13 11.34 -33.29
CA THR A 8 -5.90 11.39 -31.84
C THR A 8 -6.91 10.45 -31.19
N THR A 9 -6.49 9.20 -30.94
CA THR A 9 -7.21 8.28 -30.07
C THR A 9 -7.02 8.81 -28.65
N GLN A 10 -7.84 9.77 -28.25
CA GLN A 10 -8.04 10.13 -26.87
C GLN A 10 -8.68 8.91 -26.21
N ALA A 11 -7.84 7.97 -25.78
CA ALA A 11 -8.21 6.94 -24.83
C ALA A 11 -8.69 7.70 -23.59
N GLY A 12 -10.00 7.94 -23.54
CA GLY A 12 -10.65 8.55 -22.41
C GLY A 12 -10.17 7.80 -21.19
N ARG A 13 -9.51 8.53 -20.27
CA ARG A 13 -9.37 8.13 -18.87
C ARG A 13 -10.79 7.82 -18.40
N ARG A 14 -11.22 6.57 -18.59
CA ARG A 14 -12.34 6.02 -17.85
C ARG A 14 -11.93 6.27 -16.41
N MET A 15 -12.61 7.19 -15.73
CA MET A 15 -12.62 7.18 -14.27
C MET A 15 -13.12 5.78 -13.93
N ARG A 16 -12.19 4.85 -13.70
CA ARG A 16 -12.53 3.52 -13.21
C ARG A 16 -13.28 3.80 -11.92
N ALA A 17 -14.56 3.47 -11.90
CA ALA A 17 -15.29 3.43 -10.66
C ALA A 17 -14.46 2.56 -9.73
N VAL A 18 -14.02 3.13 -8.61
CA VAL A 18 -13.18 2.42 -7.66
C VAL A 18 -14.01 1.24 -7.17
N SER A 19 -13.54 0.02 -7.47
CA SER A 19 -14.17 -1.19 -6.97
C SER A 19 -14.30 -1.10 -5.45
N PRO A 20 -15.43 -1.51 -4.84
CA PRO A 20 -15.58 -1.48 -3.38
C PRO A 20 -14.42 -2.16 -2.64
N MET A 21 -13.86 -3.25 -3.21
CA MET A 21 -12.68 -3.92 -2.65
C MET A 21 -11.41 -3.07 -2.75
N LEU A 22 -11.22 -2.35 -3.86
CA LEU A 22 -10.10 -1.42 -3.99
C LEU A 22 -10.21 -0.29 -2.96
N GLN A 23 -11.41 0.25 -2.76
CA GLN A 23 -11.62 1.28 -1.74
C GLN A 23 -11.27 0.75 -0.33
N GLN A 24 -11.72 -0.47 0.01
CA GLN A 24 -11.38 -1.12 1.28
C GLN A 24 -9.87 -1.33 1.44
N ALA A 25 -9.16 -1.75 0.39
CA ALA A 25 -7.71 -1.91 0.43
C ALA A 25 -6.99 -0.57 0.65
N LEU A 26 -7.42 0.49 -0.04
CA LEU A 26 -6.88 1.85 0.12
C LEU A 26 -7.12 2.38 1.54
N ASP A 27 -8.30 2.16 2.09
CA ASP A 27 -8.64 2.60 3.45
C ASP A 27 -7.83 1.81 4.49
N ALA A 28 -7.64 0.50 4.31
CA ALA A 28 -6.81 -0.32 5.18
C ALA A 28 -5.33 0.12 5.12
N GLY A 29 -4.78 0.34 3.93
CA GLY A 29 -3.41 0.83 3.76
C GLY A 29 -3.19 2.21 4.38
N ARG A 30 -4.18 3.12 4.23
CA ARG A 30 -4.14 4.43 4.88
C ARG A 30 -4.09 4.32 6.40
N ARG A 31 -4.93 3.47 7.00
CA ARG A 31 -4.93 3.23 8.45
C ARG A 31 -3.59 2.72 8.94
N VAL A 32 -2.97 1.78 8.22
CA VAL A 32 -1.63 1.29 8.57
C VAL A 32 -0.60 2.43 8.57
N CYS A 33 -0.60 3.27 7.53
CA CYS A 33 0.29 4.44 7.51
C CYS A 33 -0.02 5.46 8.61
N ASP A 34 -1.30 5.63 9.00
CA ASP A 34 -1.69 6.46 10.14
C ASP A 34 -1.16 5.88 11.47
N ASP A 35 -1.33 4.58 11.69
CA ASP A 35 -0.88 3.87 12.89
C ASP A 35 0.64 3.87 13.03
N MET A 36 1.37 3.82 11.90
CA MET A 36 2.83 3.88 11.84
C MET A 36 3.38 5.32 11.85
N GLN A 37 2.52 6.33 11.81
CA GLN A 37 2.90 7.74 11.66
C GLN A 37 3.76 8.00 10.41
N ASP A 38 3.49 7.25 9.35
CA ASP A 38 4.22 7.35 8.10
C ASP A 38 4.01 8.71 7.43
N GLY A 39 5.09 9.20 6.81
CA GLY A 39 5.10 10.42 6.02
C GLY A 39 4.31 10.32 4.71
N PRO A 40 4.14 11.46 4.01
CA PRO A 40 3.37 11.53 2.76
C PRO A 40 3.93 10.63 1.64
N GLU A 41 5.25 10.45 1.59
CA GLU A 41 5.93 9.60 0.59
C GLU A 41 5.58 8.13 0.77
N ALA A 42 5.66 7.60 1.99
CA ALA A 42 5.31 6.22 2.31
C ALA A 42 3.81 5.94 2.04
N ARG A 43 2.94 6.92 2.32
CA ARG A 43 1.50 6.83 1.98
C ARG A 43 1.26 6.77 0.48
N GLN A 44 2.00 7.54 -0.31
CA GLN A 44 1.91 7.49 -1.77
C GLN A 44 2.44 6.18 -2.33
N ALA A 45 3.54 5.64 -1.77
CA ALA A 45 4.07 4.34 -2.14
C ALA A 45 3.04 3.22 -1.84
N MET A 46 2.47 3.19 -0.63
CA MET A 46 1.41 2.25 -0.25
C MET A 46 0.21 2.31 -1.19
N LYS A 47 -0.26 3.52 -1.51
CA LYS A 47 -1.36 3.72 -2.47
C LYS A 47 -1.01 3.17 -3.85
N ARG A 48 0.21 3.43 -4.33
CA ARG A 48 0.67 2.97 -5.65
C ARG A 48 0.72 1.44 -5.71
N GLU A 49 1.27 0.80 -4.69
CA GLU A 49 1.34 -0.66 -4.59
C GLU A 49 -0.06 -1.29 -4.60
N ILE A 50 -1.02 -0.74 -3.84
CA ILE A 50 -2.41 -1.21 -3.84
C ILE A 50 -3.05 -1.11 -5.23
N LEU A 51 -2.80 -0.01 -5.95
CA LEU A 51 -3.31 0.19 -7.31
C LEU A 51 -2.67 -0.80 -8.31
N GLU A 52 -1.36 -1.05 -8.21
CA GLU A 52 -0.64 -2.01 -9.06
C GLU A 52 -1.14 -3.45 -8.83
N ILE A 53 -1.42 -3.82 -7.58
CA ILE A 53 -2.03 -5.13 -7.25
C ILE A 53 -3.44 -5.22 -7.85
N ALA A 54 -4.25 -4.17 -7.71
CA ALA A 54 -5.61 -4.14 -8.24
C ALA A 54 -5.66 -4.24 -9.77
N ASP A 55 -4.68 -3.66 -10.46
CA ASP A 55 -4.55 -3.77 -11.92
C ASP A 55 -4.10 -5.16 -12.37
N THR A 56 -3.39 -5.89 -11.51
CA THR A 56 -2.90 -7.25 -11.81
C THR A 56 -3.97 -8.31 -11.55
N ASP A 57 -4.56 -8.33 -10.34
CA ASP A 57 -5.63 -9.26 -9.97
C ASP A 57 -6.39 -8.78 -8.72
N GLU A 58 -7.68 -8.47 -8.87
CA GLU A 58 -8.53 -8.04 -7.75
C GLU A 58 -8.64 -9.10 -6.64
N ARG A 59 -8.44 -10.39 -6.92
CA ARG A 59 -8.49 -11.46 -5.90
C ARG A 59 -7.39 -11.30 -4.86
N LEU A 60 -6.25 -10.72 -5.25
CA LEU A 60 -5.14 -10.44 -4.34
C LEU A 60 -5.49 -9.35 -3.32
N LEU A 61 -6.46 -8.49 -3.62
CA LEU A 61 -6.92 -7.46 -2.69
C LEU A 61 -7.54 -8.05 -1.43
N VAL A 62 -8.17 -9.23 -1.49
CA VAL A 62 -8.72 -9.90 -0.31
C VAL A 62 -7.62 -10.25 0.68
N GLY A 63 -6.56 -10.89 0.20
CA GLY A 63 -5.40 -11.25 1.01
C GLY A 63 -4.67 -10.02 1.54
N LEU A 64 -4.58 -8.96 0.72
CA LEU A 64 -3.98 -7.69 1.12
C LEU A 64 -4.78 -7.01 2.24
N ILE A 65 -6.10 -6.89 2.09
CA ILE A 65 -6.98 -6.32 3.12
C ILE A 65 -6.83 -7.11 4.42
N ALA A 66 -6.86 -8.44 4.36
CA ALA A 66 -6.60 -9.26 5.53
C ALA A 66 -5.24 -8.90 6.16
N GLY A 67 -4.15 -8.93 5.39
CA GLY A 67 -2.81 -8.62 5.91
C GLY A 67 -2.60 -7.20 6.43
N LEU A 68 -3.40 -6.22 5.98
CA LEU A 68 -3.37 -4.84 6.46
C LEU A 68 -4.28 -4.59 7.67
N THR A 69 -5.35 -5.37 7.81
CA THR A 69 -6.31 -5.25 8.93
C THR A 69 -5.93 -6.08 10.15
N HIS A 70 -5.04 -7.06 9.99
CA HIS A 70 -4.50 -7.79 11.15
C HIS A 70 -3.54 -6.90 11.94
N PRO A 71 -3.56 -6.97 13.29
CA PRO A 71 -2.66 -6.20 14.12
C PRO A 71 -1.22 -6.60 13.78
N ARG A 72 -0.51 -5.71 13.10
CA ARG A 72 0.93 -5.87 12.93
C ARG A 72 1.57 -5.57 14.28
N LEU A 73 2.42 -6.49 14.73
CA LEU A 73 3.29 -6.32 15.88
C LEU A 73 3.88 -4.90 15.83
N LYS A 74 3.61 -4.12 16.87
CA LYS A 74 4.10 -2.75 16.96
C LYS A 74 5.62 -2.81 16.93
N ARG A 75 6.26 -1.77 16.39
CA ARG A 75 7.72 -1.61 16.55
C ARG A 75 8.16 -1.65 18.02
N ALA A 76 7.25 -1.31 18.94
CA ALA A 76 7.42 -1.45 20.39
C ALA A 76 7.48 -2.92 20.87
N ASP A 77 6.86 -3.85 20.15
CA ASP A 77 6.94 -5.30 20.41
C ASP A 77 8.33 -5.86 20.03
N PHE A 78 9.10 -5.11 19.24
CA PHE A 78 10.52 -5.36 18.97
C PHE A 78 11.44 -4.57 19.92
N SER A 79 11.04 -4.40 21.19
CA SER A 79 12.00 -4.01 22.24
C SER A 79 13.00 -5.15 22.42
N THR A 80 14.11 -5.08 21.70
CA THR A 80 15.31 -5.81 22.07
C THR A 80 15.75 -5.25 23.42
N THR A 81 15.26 -5.85 24.50
CA THR A 81 16.02 -5.84 25.75
C THR A 81 17.33 -6.52 25.40
N THR A 82 18.30 -5.73 24.98
CA THR A 82 19.69 -6.12 24.95
C THR A 82 20.06 -6.32 26.41
N GLN A 83 19.78 -7.52 26.94
CA GLN A 83 20.48 -7.97 28.12
C GLN A 83 21.94 -8.01 27.69
N GLN A 84 22.69 -6.96 28.01
CA GLN A 84 24.13 -7.03 27.93
C GLN A 84 24.53 -8.28 28.73
N PRO A 85 25.37 -9.18 28.19
CA PRO A 85 25.91 -10.26 28.98
C PRO A 85 26.55 -9.62 30.21
N LYS A 86 26.02 -9.93 31.39
CA LYS A 86 26.67 -9.59 32.64
C LYS A 86 28.06 -10.19 32.55
N GLU A 87 29.09 -9.36 32.48
CA GLU A 87 30.48 -9.81 32.53
C GLU A 87 30.62 -10.72 33.75
N GLN A 88 30.74 -12.02 33.52
CA GLN A 88 31.14 -12.96 34.54
C GLN A 88 32.65 -12.82 34.67
N GLN A 89 33.07 -11.91 35.56
CA GLN A 89 34.38 -12.02 36.20
C GLN A 89 34.39 -13.33 37.00
N PRO A 90 35.43 -14.13 36.83
CA PRO A 90 36.51 -14.11 37.83
C PRO A 90 37.90 -13.86 37.24
#